data_AF-A0A7J4FB51-F1
#
_entry.id   AF-A0A7J4FB51-F1
#
_cell.length_a   1.000
_cell.length_b   1.000
_cell.length_c   1.000
_cell.angle_alpha   90.00
_cell.angle_beta   90.00
_cell.angle_gamma   90.00
#
_symmetry.space_group_name_H-M   'P 1'
#
loop_
_entity.id
_entity.type
_entity.pdbx_description
1 polymer ?
#
loop_
_entity_poly.entity_id
_entity_poly.type
_entity_poly.pdbx_seq_one_letter_code
_entity_poly.pdbx_strand_id
1 'polypeptide(L)' 'MGEEERGGPIYECLRCRATISFEELMRKTEMKCHCGYHVLRKVRPPIVKRVKAI' A
#
# COMPACT_ATOMS: atom_id res chain seq x y z
N MET A 1 22.41 -5.22 1.32
CA MET A 1 21.47 -5.69 0.29
C MET A 1 20.08 -5.25 0.75
N GLY A 2 19.69 -3.99 0.62
CA GLY A 2 20.08 -3.04 -0.41
C GLY A 2 19.24 -3.31 -1.65
N GLU A 3 17.97 -2.92 -1.58
CA GLU A 3 17.11 -2.53 -2.70
C GLU A 3 15.78 -2.13 -2.06
N GLU A 4 15.52 -0.81 -2.00
CA GLU A 4 14.15 -0.33 -2.13
C GLU A 4 13.61 -1.02 -3.37
N GLU A 5 12.77 -2.02 -3.15
CA GLU A 5 12.04 -2.69 -4.20
C GLU A 5 11.49 -1.60 -5.11
N ARG A 6 11.87 -1.63 -6.38
CA ARG A 6 11.42 -0.71 -7.43
C ARG A 6 9.89 -0.73 -7.63
N GLY A 7 9.15 -1.46 -6.78
CA GLY A 7 7.69 -1.44 -6.66
C GLY A 7 7.26 -0.45 -5.58
N GLY A 8 6.41 0.49 -5.95
CA GLY A 8 5.86 1.48 -5.03
C GLY A 8 5.07 0.87 -3.85
N PRO A 9 4.51 1.71 -2.96
CA PRO A 9 3.79 1.24 -1.77
C PRO A 9 2.60 0.34 -2.13
N ILE A 10 2.40 -0.72 -1.35
CA ILE A 10 1.23 -1.59 -1.44
C ILE A 10 0.11 -1.04 -0.56
N TYR A 11 -1.11 -1.06 -1.07
CA TYR A 11 -2.32 -0.61 -0.40
C TYR A 11 -3.26 -1.79 -0.16
N GLU A 12 -4.02 -1.75 0.92
CA GLU A 12 -5.01 -2.75 1.30
C GLU A 12 -6.38 -2.09 1.41
N CYS A 13 -7.39 -2.61 0.71
CA CYS A 13 -8.76 -2.10 0.83
C CYS A 13 -9.41 -2.54 2.15
N LEU A 14 -10.00 -1.60 2.91
CA LEU A 14 -10.65 -1.95 4.17
C LEU A 14 -11.93 -2.79 4.00
N ARG A 15 -12.55 -2.78 2.82
CA ARG A 15 -13.83 -3.48 2.58
C ARG A 15 -13.64 -4.92 2.09
N CYS A 16 -12.83 -5.12 1.05
CA CYS A 16 -12.59 -6.44 0.46
C CYS A 16 -11.23 -7.04 0.80
N ARG A 17 -10.37 -6.34 1.55
CA ARG A 17 -9.00 -6.75 1.91
C ARG A 17 -8.10 -7.08 0.72
N ALA A 18 -8.46 -6.61 -0.48
CA ALA A 18 -7.60 -6.75 -1.65
C ALA A 18 -6.34 -5.89 -1.49
N THR A 19 -5.18 -6.49 -1.73
CA THR A 19 -3.90 -5.80 -1.85
C THR A 19 -3.73 -5.28 -3.28
N ILE A 20 -3.51 -3.98 -3.42
CA ILE A 20 -3.39 -3.27 -4.69
C ILE A 20 -2.06 -2.51 -4.67
N SER A 21 -1.33 -2.57 -5.78
CA SER A 21 -0.07 -1.83 -5.95
C SER A 21 -0.32 -0.34 -6.26
N PHE A 22 0.66 0.51 -5.96
CA PHE A 22 0.60 1.92 -6.35
C PHE A 22 0.43 2.12 -7.87
N GLU A 23 1.07 1.28 -8.68
CA GLU A 23 0.98 1.35 -10.14
C GLU A 23 -0.44 1.09 -10.66
N GLU A 24 -1.16 0.15 -10.06
CA GLU A 24 -2.57 -0.12 -10.40
C GLU A 24 -3.49 1.05 -10.04
N LEU A 25 -3.19 1.76 -8.95
CA LEU A 25 -3.92 2.97 -8.57
C LEU A 25 -3.62 4.14 -9.50
N MET A 26 -2.37 4.30 -9.94
CA MET A 26 -1.99 5.34 -10.90
C MET A 26 -2.58 5.13 -12.29
N ARG A 27 -2.83 3.88 -12.70
CA ARG A 27 -3.54 3.57 -13.95
C ARG A 27 -5.02 3.91 -13.88
N LYS A 28 -5.61 3.99 -12.69
CA LYS A 28 -7.01 4.39 -12.50
C LYS A 28 -7.07 5.91 -12.36
N THR A 29 -8.04 6.55 -13.02
CA THR A 29 -8.29 8.00 -12.92
C THR A 29 -8.63 8.43 -11.49
N GLU A 30 -9.16 7.52 -10.66
CA GLU A 30 -9.53 7.77 -9.27
C GLU A 30 -8.91 6.72 -8.34
N MET A 31 -8.55 7.12 -7.12
CA MET A 31 -7.99 6.24 -6.09
C MET A 31 -9.06 5.31 -5.49
N LYS A 32 -9.51 4.32 -6.28
CA LYS A 32 -10.55 3.35 -5.90
C LYS A 32 -10.03 1.93 -5.98
N CYS A 33 -10.44 1.11 -5.02
CA CYS A 33 -10.34 -0.34 -5.14
C CYS A 33 -11.28 -0.85 -6.25
N HIS A 34 -11.00 -2.03 -6.82
CA HIS A 34 -11.89 -2.72 -7.76
C HIS A 34 -13.35 -2.85 -7.26
N CYS A 35 -13.58 -2.86 -5.95
CA CYS A 35 -14.92 -2.91 -5.34
C CYS A 35 -15.64 -1.56 -5.26
N GLY A 36 -15.05 -0.47 -5.78
CA GLY A 36 -15.62 0.89 -5.74
C GLY A 36 -15.41 1.66 -4.42
N TYR A 37 -14.73 1.07 -3.43
CA TYR A 37 -14.40 1.70 -2.15
C TYR A 37 -13.12 2.54 -2.25
N HIS A 38 -13.06 3.69 -1.58
CA HIS A 38 -11.96 4.67 -1.72
C HIS A 38 -10.98 4.63 -0.54
N VAL A 39 -11.37 4.01 0.58
CA VAL A 39 -10.51 3.96 1.76
C VAL A 39 -9.55 2.77 1.62
N LEU A 40 -8.26 3.11 1.50
CA LEU A 40 -7.15 2.18 1.34
C LEU A 40 -6.12 2.41 2.46
N ARG A 41 -5.64 1.33 3.10
CA ARG A 41 -4.59 1.36 4.12
C ARG A 41 -3.25 1.04 3.47
N LYS A 42 -2.22 1.87 3.67
CA LYS A 42 -0.86 1.52 3.25
C LYS A 42 -0.34 0.36 4.10
N VAL A 43 0.11 -0.72 3.45
CA VAL A 43 0.71 -1.87 4.13
C VAL A 43 2.04 -1.41 4.74
N ARG A 44 2.30 -1.82 5.99
CA ARG A 44 3.56 -1.49 6.66
C ARG A 44 4.71 -2.13 5.85
N PRO A 45 5.71 -1.35 5.42
CA PRO A 45 6.86 -1.92 4.73
C PRO A 45 7.61 -2.88 5.67
N PRO A 46 8.27 -3.93 5.14
CA PRO A 46 8.97 -4.92 5.95
C PRO A 46 10.21 -4.36 6.67
N ILE A 47 10.63 -3.14 6.33
CA ILE A 47 11.76 -2.47 6.99
C ILE A 47 11.48 -2.25 8.48
N VAL A 48 12.32 -2.87 9.31
CA VAL A 48 12.24 -2.78 10.76
C VAL A 48 12.54 -1.34 11.20
N LYS A 49 11.59 -0.71 11.88
CA LYS A 49 11.79 0.59 12.52
C LYS A 49 12.20 0.38 13.98
N ARG A 50 13.36 0.91 14.37
CA ARG A 50 13.81 0.91 15.77
C ARG A 50 13.15 2.08 16.49
N VAL A 51 12.38 1.78 17.52
CA VAL A 51 11.74 2.79 18.39
C VAL A 51 12.49 2.78 19.71
N LYS A 52 12.98 3.93 20.18
CA LYS A 52 13.57 4.05 21.52
C LYS A 52 12.45 3.87 22.54
N ALA A 53 12.64 2.97 23.51
CA ALA A 53 11.84 3.00 24.72
C ALA A 53 12.23 4.25 25.51
N ILE A 54 11.25 4.97 26.04
CA ILE A 54 11.46 6.04 27.02
C ILE A 54 12.30 5.53 28.18
#